data_AF-T0LEQ8-F1
#
_entry.id   AF-T0LEQ8-F1
#
_cell.length_a   1.000
_cell.length_b   1.000
_cell.length_c   1.000
_cell.angle_alpha   90.00
_cell.angle_beta   90.00
_cell.angle_gamma   90.00
#
_symmetry.space_group_name_H-M   'P 1'
#
loop_
_entity.id
_entity.type
_entity.pdbx_description
1 polymer ?
#
loop_
_entity_poly.entity_id
_entity_poly.type
_entity_poly.pdbx_seq_one_letter_code
_entity_poly.pdbx_strand_id
1 'polypeptide(L)'
;MDDIIAFIATLIEKGYAYEADGDVYYSTRSFEGYGKLSHQSIDELKTGARIRVGEKKRDALDFALWKAAKDQEISWDSPWGKGRPGWHIECSAMVQKIFR
;
A
#
# COMPACT_ATOMS: atom_id res chain seq x y z
N MET A 1 6.44 -5.59 -13.24
CA MET A 1 5.08 -5.19 -12.82
C MET A 1 4.37 -6.37 -12.17
N ASP A 2 4.32 -7.52 -12.85
CA ASP A 2 3.72 -8.76 -12.33
C ASP A 2 4.22 -9.14 -10.92
N ASP A 3 5.53 -8.99 -10.65
CA ASP A 3 6.10 -9.23 -9.31
C ASP A 3 5.49 -8.34 -8.22
N ILE A 4 5.26 -7.05 -8.53
CA ILE A 4 4.64 -6.09 -7.60
C ILE A 4 3.19 -6.50 -7.35
N ILE A 5 2.45 -6.83 -8.41
CA ILE A 5 1.05 -7.27 -8.31
C ILE A 5 0.95 -8.56 -7.48
N ALA A 6 1.82 -9.54 -7.73
CA ALA A 6 1.86 -10.79 -6.96
C ALA A 6 2.20 -10.55 -5.48
N PHE A 7 3.11 -9.61 -5.20
CA PHE A 7 3.45 -9.24 -3.83
C PHE A 7 2.28 -8.57 -3.12
N ILE A 8 1.59 -7.63 -3.78
CA ILE A 8 0.39 -6.98 -3.24
C ILE A 8 -0.70 -8.02 -3.00
N ALA A 9 -0.94 -8.95 -3.92
CA ALA A 9 -1.90 -10.03 -3.76
C ALA A 9 -1.58 -10.88 -2.51
N THR A 10 -0.31 -11.23 -2.31
CA THR A 10 0.15 -11.94 -1.09
C THR A 10 -0.13 -11.15 0.19
N LEU A 11 0.05 -9.83 0.16
CA LEU A 11 -0.25 -8.97 1.32
C LEU A 11 -1.75 -8.93 1.62
N ILE A 12 -2.59 -8.91 0.58
CA ILE A 12 -4.05 -8.99 0.75
C ILE A 12 -4.45 -10.34 1.34
N GLU A 13 -3.95 -11.45 0.79
CA GLU A 13 -4.23 -12.81 1.30
C GLU A 13 -3.83 -12.98 2.77
N LYS A 14 -2.73 -12.36 3.19
CA LYS A 14 -2.26 -12.39 4.58
C LYS A 14 -2.99 -11.41 5.50
N GLY A 15 -3.92 -10.59 4.99
CA GLY A 15 -4.66 -9.60 5.76
C GLY A 15 -3.88 -8.32 6.09
N TYR A 16 -2.74 -8.10 5.45
CA TYR A 16 -1.93 -6.89 5.62
C TYR A 16 -2.31 -5.76 4.65
N ALA A 17 -3.08 -6.06 3.62
CA ALA A 17 -3.55 -5.09 2.65
C ALA A 17 -5.02 -5.31 2.30
N TYR A 18 -5.68 -4.29 1.76
CA TYR A 18 -7.07 -4.36 1.31
C TYR A 18 -7.29 -3.49 0.08
N GLU A 19 -8.20 -3.93 -0.78
CA GLU A 19 -8.69 -3.16 -1.92
C GLU A 19 -9.83 -2.23 -1.49
N ALA A 20 -9.91 -1.07 -2.15
CA ALA A 20 -10.94 -0.07 -1.97
C ALA A 20 -11.15 0.70 -3.28
N ASP A 21 -12.14 0.28 -4.06
CA ASP A 21 -12.55 0.85 -5.35
C ASP A 21 -11.39 1.07 -6.34
N GLY A 22 -10.61 0.02 -6.56
CA GLY A 22 -9.46 -0.02 -7.47
C GLY A 22 -8.14 0.47 -6.89
N ASP A 23 -8.16 1.12 -5.72
CA ASP A 23 -6.94 1.38 -4.95
C ASP A 23 -6.65 0.18 -4.03
N VAL A 24 -5.37 -0.10 -3.76
CA VAL A 24 -4.97 -1.05 -2.72
C VAL A 24 -4.14 -0.35 -1.67
N TYR A 25 -4.51 -0.52 -0.40
CA TYR A 25 -3.85 0.09 0.75
C TYR A 25 -3.23 -0.96 1.66
N TYR A 26 -2.07 -0.66 2.23
CA TYR A 26 -1.49 -1.43 3.33
C TYR A 26 -2.13 -1.00 4.65
N SER A 27 -2.64 -1.95 5.42
CA SER A 27 -3.19 -1.68 6.74
C SER A 27 -2.07 -1.58 7.76
N THR A 28 -1.66 -0.37 8.12
CA THR A 28 -0.56 -0.16 9.08
C THR A 28 -0.82 -0.80 10.44
N ARG A 29 -2.08 -0.87 10.85
CA ARG A 29 -2.50 -1.51 12.11
C ARG A 29 -2.46 -3.02 12.10
N SER A 30 -2.45 -3.65 10.92
CA SER A 30 -2.33 -5.11 10.82
C SER A 30 -0.95 -5.62 11.25
N PHE A 31 0.03 -4.72 11.39
CA PHE A 31 1.37 -5.04 11.85
C PHE A 31 1.72 -4.29 13.13
N GLU A 32 1.72 -5.00 14.27
CA GLU A 32 2.05 -4.43 15.59
C GLU A 32 3.46 -3.84 15.69
N GLY A 33 4.38 -4.26 14.82
CA GLY A 33 5.76 -3.77 14.79
C GLY A 33 5.95 -2.46 14.01
N TYR A 34 4.89 -1.84 13.50
CA TYR A 34 5.01 -0.63 12.69
C TYR A 34 5.55 0.53 13.53
N GLY A 35 6.58 1.22 13.03
CA GLY A 35 7.27 2.30 13.76
C GLY A 35 8.52 1.87 14.56
N LYS A 36 8.83 0.57 14.64
CA LYS A 36 10.06 0.07 15.30
C LYS A 36 11.34 0.64 14.72
N LEU A 37 11.40 0.85 13.41
CA LEU A 37 12.59 1.39 12.73
C LEU A 37 12.77 2.89 12.97
N SER A 38 11.68 3.65 13.06
CA SER A 38 11.70 5.10 13.28
C SER A 38 11.70 5.48 14.76
N HIS A 39 11.63 4.50 15.67
CA HIS A 39 11.41 4.70 17.12
C HIS A 39 10.18 5.54 17.44
N GLN A 40 9.18 5.55 16.55
CA GLN A 40 7.93 6.28 16.76
C GLN A 40 6.78 5.31 17.00
N SER A 41 5.96 5.62 17.98
CA SER A 41 4.73 4.87 18.21
C SER A 41 3.70 5.17 17.13
N ILE A 42 2.81 4.20 16.86
CA ILE A 42 1.68 4.38 15.94
C ILE A 42 0.81 5.57 16.36
N ASP A 43 0.69 5.86 17.66
CA ASP A 43 -0.13 6.95 18.17
C ASP A 43 0.51 8.33 17.97
N GLU A 44 1.84 8.44 18.03
CA GLU A 44 2.56 9.67 17.65
C GLU A 44 2.38 9.97 16.16
N LEU A 45 2.47 8.95 15.30
CA LEU A 45 2.27 9.08 13.87
C LEU A 45 0.84 9.55 13.51
N LYS A 46 -0.18 9.12 14.25
CA LYS A 46 -1.58 9.54 14.04
C LYS A 46 -1.80 11.02 14.27
N THR A 47 -1.07 11.62 15.21
CA THR A 47 -1.29 13.02 15.61
C THR A 47 -1.10 13.99 14.44
N GLY A 48 -0.29 13.61 13.43
CA GLY A 48 -0.12 14.36 12.18
C GLY A 48 -0.88 13.80 10.97
N ALA A 49 -1.41 12.58 11.04
CA ALA A 49 -2.00 11.90 9.90
C ALA A 49 -3.47 12.30 9.71
N ARG A 50 -3.83 12.66 8.48
CA ARG A 50 -5.21 12.99 8.10
C ARG A 50 -5.62 12.19 6.87
N ILE A 51 -6.87 11.75 6.84
CA ILE A 51 -7.48 11.21 5.62
C ILE A 51 -7.81 12.42 4.74
N ARG A 52 -7.22 12.47 3.54
CA ARG A 52 -7.50 13.55 2.59
C ARG A 52 -8.82 13.28 1.88
N VAL A 53 -9.49 14.35 1.45
CA VAL A 53 -10.72 14.25 0.65
C VAL A 53 -10.42 13.45 -0.62
N GLY A 54 -11.16 12.35 -0.81
CA GLY A 54 -10.99 11.42 -1.94
C GLY A 54 -10.10 10.20 -1.64
N GLU A 55 -9.52 10.09 -0.45
CA GLU A 55 -8.88 8.84 -0.02
C GLU A 55 -9.92 7.85 0.52
N LYS A 56 -9.81 6.60 0.08
CA LYS A 56 -10.73 5.50 0.46
C LYS A 56 -10.14 4.58 1.53
N LYS A 57 -9.06 5.04 2.16
CA LYS A 57 -8.35 4.32 3.20
C LYS A 57 -9.14 4.32 4.51
N ARG A 58 -9.09 3.19 5.21
CA ARG A 58 -9.76 2.94 6.49
C ARG A 58 -9.06 3.64 7.66
N ASP A 59 -7.75 3.78 7.61
CA ASP A 59 -6.96 4.50 8.62
C ASP A 59 -6.13 5.64 7.98
N ALA A 60 -5.91 6.72 8.73
CA ALA A 60 -5.11 7.85 8.32
C ALA A 60 -3.65 7.47 8.00
N LEU A 61 -3.13 6.44 8.65
CA LEU A 61 -1.77 5.92 8.49
C LEU A 61 -1.61 4.94 7.32
N ASP A 62 -2.71 4.39 6.81
CA ASP A 62 -2.65 3.47 5.70
C ASP A 62 -2.11 4.18 4.45
N PHE A 63 -1.25 3.47 3.72
CA PHE A 63 -0.59 4.00 2.53
C PHE A 63 -0.90 3.13 1.32
N ALA A 64 -0.97 3.76 0.15
CA ALA A 64 -1.30 3.07 -1.09
C ALA A 64 -0.14 2.16 -1.54
N LEU A 65 -0.46 0.90 -1.78
CA LEU A 65 0.36 -0.06 -2.50
C LEU A 65 0.08 -0.02 -4.00
N TRP A 66 -1.18 0.24 -4.35
CA TRP A 66 -1.66 0.41 -5.72
C TRP A 66 -2.63 1.60 -5.77
N LYS A 67 -2.48 2.43 -6.79
CA LYS A 67 -3.38 3.56 -7.07
C LYS A 67 -4.08 3.31 -8.40
N ALA A 68 -5.41 3.30 -8.38
CA ALA A 68 -6.21 3.33 -9.60
C ALA A 68 -5.80 4.53 -10.46
N ALA A 69 -5.62 4.29 -11.74
CA ALA A 69 -5.20 5.33 -12.67
C ALA A 69 -6.37 6.22 -13.04
N LYS A 70 -6.09 7.50 -13.22
CA LYS A 70 -7.03 8.42 -13.88
C LYS A 70 -6.83 8.34 -15.39
N ASP A 71 -7.83 8.81 -16.13
CA ASP A 71 -7.75 8.89 -17.58
C ASP A 71 -6.48 9.66 -18.01
N GLN A 72 -5.78 9.11 -19.00
CA GLN A 72 -4.51 9.61 -19.55
C GLN A 72 -3.24 9.44 -18.68
N GLU A 73 -3.33 8.79 -17.52
CA GLU A 73 -2.13 8.40 -16.76
C GLU A 73 -1.50 7.10 -17.29
N ILE A 74 -0.17 7.00 -17.19
CA ILE A 74 0.54 5.73 -17.43
C ILE A 74 0.05 4.72 -16.38
N SER A 75 -0.47 3.60 -16.85
CA SER A 75 -1.08 2.57 -16.02
C SER A 75 -0.79 1.17 -16.54
N TRP A 76 -0.88 0.21 -15.64
CA TRP A 76 -0.72 -1.21 -15.90
C TRP A 76 -1.97 -1.97 -15.46
N ASP A 77 -2.24 -3.08 -16.13
CA ASP A 77 -3.35 -3.97 -15.78
C ASP A 77 -3.05 -4.73 -14.47
N SER A 78 -4.07 -4.88 -13.63
CA SER A 78 -3.99 -5.66 -12.38
C SER A 78 -5.36 -6.28 -12.05
N PRO A 79 -5.42 -7.22 -11.10
CA PRO A 79 -6.69 -7.78 -10.61
C PRO A 79 -7.66 -6.73 -10.04
N TRP A 80 -7.15 -5.56 -9.65
CA TRP A 80 -7.93 -4.44 -9.10
C TRP A 80 -8.20 -3.34 -10.13
N GLY A 81 -7.99 -3.64 -11.41
CA GLY A 81 -8.14 -2.69 -12.51
C GLY A 81 -6.85 -1.97 -12.88
N LYS A 82 -6.95 -1.01 -13.80
CA LYS A 82 -5.79 -0.24 -14.29
C LYS A 82 -5.31 0.72 -13.23
N GLY A 83 -4.00 0.69 -12.97
CA GLY A 83 -3.41 1.54 -11.97
C GLY A 83 -1.90 1.58 -12.03
N ARG A 84 -1.30 2.07 -10.96
CA ARG A 84 0.15 2.21 -10.81
C ARG A 84 0.58 1.85 -9.40
N PRO A 85 1.82 1.36 -9.23
CA PRO A 85 2.38 1.07 -7.92
C PRO A 85 2.47 2.35 -7.06
N GLY A 86 2.31 2.18 -5.75
CA GLY A 86 2.58 3.21 -4.76
C GLY A 86 4.08 3.37 -4.49
N TRP A 87 4.48 4.55 -3.99
CA TRP A 87 5.91 4.93 -3.82
C TRP A 87 6.74 3.88 -3.05
N HIS A 88 6.20 3.26 -2.01
CA HIS A 88 6.98 2.37 -1.13
C HIS A 88 7.04 0.90 -1.59
N ILE A 89 6.17 0.46 -2.51
CA ILE A 89 6.06 -0.96 -2.85
C ILE A 89 7.17 -1.44 -3.79
N GLU A 90 7.71 -0.54 -4.61
CA GLU A 90 8.72 -0.84 -5.62
C GLU A 90 10.01 -1.36 -4.97
N CYS A 91 10.50 -0.66 -3.94
CA CYS A 91 11.71 -1.07 -3.21
C CYS A 91 11.53 -2.39 -2.46
N SER A 92 10.37 -2.61 -1.82
CA SER A 92 10.10 -3.84 -1.09
C SER A 92 10.00 -5.06 -2.01
N ALA A 93 9.34 -4.93 -3.15
CA ALA A 93 9.22 -6.01 -4.14
C ALA A 93 10.58 -6.36 -4.77
N MET A 94 11.42 -5.37 -5.07
CA MET A 94 12.76 -5.60 -5.61
C MET A 94 13.68 -6.34 -4.63
N VAL A 95 13.71 -5.94 -3.36
CA VAL A 95 14.53 -6.60 -2.33
C VAL A 95 14.06 -8.04 -2.09
N GLN A 96 12.75 -8.29 -2.02
CA GLN A 96 12.24 -9.64 -1.85
C GLN A 96 12.65 -10.57 -3.01
N LYS A 97 12.72 -10.06 -4.24
CA LYS A 97 13.15 -10.86 -5.40
C LYS A 97 14.65 -11.19 -5.39
N ILE A 98 15.48 -10.27 -4.87
CA ILE A 98 16.94 -10.41 -4.90
C ILE A 98 17.45 -11.28 -3.74
N PHE A 99 16.82 -11.20 -2.57
CA PHE A 99 17.31 -11.84 -1.33
C PHE A 99 16.49 -13.05 -0.89
N ARG A 100 15.77 -13.70 -1.82
CA ARG A 100 14.99 -14.91 -1.56
C ARG A 100 15.52 -16.10 -2.34
#